data_AF-G0MZU3-F1
#
_entry.id   AF-G0MZU3-F1
#
_cell.length_a   1.000
_cell.length_b   1.000
_cell.length_c   1.000
_cell.angle_alpha   90.00
_cell.angle_beta   90.00
_cell.angle_gamma   90.00
#
_symmetry.space_group_name_H-M   'P 1'
#
loop_
_entity.id
_entity.type
_entity.pdbx_description
1 polymer ?
#
loop_
_entity_poly.entity_id
_entity_poly.type
_entity_poly.pdbx_seq_one_letter_code
_entity_poly.pdbx_strand_id
1 'polypeptide(L)'
;MSKHLYKQYVRIVGKWPKDANKAPERDFANFLSKEVERQFQPGVLPATTICEKRLNALEQLLNNEVMKKHPNTYTSGVFGMRLADLQAASSEENRKQMGLKPKESIFKKMYRAVVPEKKTA
;
A
#
# COMPACT_ATOMS: atom_id res chain seq x y z
N MET A 1 26.39 3.95 -9.56
CA MET A 1 25.22 4.45 -10.32
C MET A 1 23.90 4.38 -9.53
N SER A 2 23.58 3.32 -8.76
CA SER A 2 22.25 3.15 -8.10
C SER A 2 21.89 4.12 -6.94
N LYS A 3 22.87 4.76 -6.29
CA LYS A 3 22.64 5.53 -5.04
C LYS A 3 21.77 6.79 -5.21
N HIS A 4 21.82 7.45 -6.38
CA HIS A 4 21.01 8.64 -6.63
C HIS A 4 19.54 8.29 -6.91
N LEU A 5 19.29 7.24 -7.71
CA LEU A 5 17.95 6.71 -7.97
C LEU A 5 17.28 6.27 -6.66
N TYR A 6 17.98 5.53 -5.82
CA TYR A 6 17.46 5.13 -4.50
C TYR A 6 16.99 6.34 -3.68
N LYS A 7 17.81 7.40 -3.59
CA LYS A 7 17.43 8.63 -2.88
C LYS A 7 16.20 9.32 -3.48
N GLN A 8 16.01 9.27 -4.79
CA GLN A 8 14.83 9.82 -5.44
C GLN A 8 13.58 9.00 -5.12
N TYR A 9 13.68 7.66 -5.19
CA TYR A 9 12.58 6.78 -4.78
C TYR A 9 12.17 7.01 -3.33
N VAL A 10 13.12 7.07 -2.40
CA VAL A 10 12.82 7.34 -0.98
C VAL A 10 12.11 8.69 -0.80
N ARG A 11 12.51 9.73 -1.53
CA ARG A 11 11.83 11.04 -1.49
C ARG A 11 10.39 10.96 -2.00
N ILE A 12 10.13 10.26 -3.09
CA ILE A 12 8.78 10.12 -3.65
C ILE A 12 7.90 9.29 -2.71
N VAL A 13 8.41 8.18 -2.20
CA VAL A 13 7.69 7.31 -1.27
C VAL A 13 7.36 8.06 0.03
N GLY A 14 8.26 8.91 0.53
CA GLY A 14 7.98 9.75 1.70
C GLY A 14 6.86 10.77 1.48
N LYS A 15 6.56 11.15 0.22
CA LYS A 15 5.46 12.04 -0.14
C LYS A 15 4.14 11.30 -0.37
N TRP A 16 4.15 9.97 -0.48
CA TRP A 16 2.95 9.20 -0.76
C TRP A 16 1.98 9.27 0.43
N PRO A 17 0.68 9.61 0.22
CA PRO A 17 -0.30 9.60 1.30
C PRO A 17 -0.51 8.19 1.86
N LYS A 18 -0.63 8.11 3.19
CA LYS A 18 -1.02 6.88 3.89
C LYS A 18 -2.54 6.77 3.92
N ASP A 19 -3.06 5.59 3.60
CA ASP A 19 -4.51 5.36 3.61
C ASP A 19 -5.01 5.09 5.05
N ALA A 20 -5.82 6.00 5.60
CA ALA A 20 -6.36 5.88 6.96
C ALA A 20 -7.35 4.71 7.12
N ASN A 21 -7.99 4.28 6.02
CA ASN A 21 -9.07 3.29 6.05
C ASN A 21 -8.57 1.85 5.83
N LYS A 22 -7.27 1.67 5.61
CA LYS A 22 -6.65 0.37 5.33
C LYS A 22 -5.64 0.01 6.42
N ALA A 23 -5.52 -1.28 6.68
CA ALA A 23 -4.48 -1.80 7.55
C ALA A 23 -3.07 -1.48 6.99
N PRO A 24 -2.05 -1.33 7.83
CA PRO A 24 -0.67 -1.03 7.40
C PRO A 24 -0.11 -2.00 6.37
N GLU A 25 -0.55 -3.27 6.40
CA GLU A 25 -0.15 -4.31 5.44
C GLU A 25 -0.72 -4.11 4.04
N ARG A 26 -1.88 -3.45 3.93
CA ARG A 26 -2.60 -3.18 2.68
C ARG A 26 -2.42 -1.74 2.19
N ASP A 27 -1.72 -0.91 2.96
CA ASP A 27 -1.42 0.46 2.59
C ASP A 27 -0.36 0.50 1.49
N PHE A 28 -0.65 1.26 0.44
CA PHE A 28 0.20 1.32 -0.74
C PHE A 28 1.53 2.02 -0.45
N ALA A 29 1.53 3.04 0.43
CA ALA A 29 2.76 3.74 0.82
C ALA A 29 3.75 2.79 1.53
N ASN A 30 3.24 1.96 2.43
CA ASN A 30 4.05 0.94 3.12
C ASN A 30 4.53 -0.14 2.16
N PHE A 31 3.67 -0.58 1.23
CA PHE A 31 4.05 -1.52 0.19
C PHE A 31 5.20 -0.96 -0.67
N LEU A 32 5.07 0.28 -1.17
CA LEU A 32 6.10 0.94 -1.96
C LEU A 32 7.44 1.06 -1.20
N SER A 33 7.39 1.40 0.08
CA SER A 33 8.59 1.50 0.93
C SER A 33 9.36 0.18 0.96
N LYS A 34 8.64 -0.93 1.25
CA LYS A 34 9.21 -2.29 1.27
C LYS A 34 9.74 -2.72 -0.09
N GLU A 35 9.01 -2.38 -1.16
CA GLU A 35 9.42 -2.70 -2.52
C GLU A 35 10.69 -1.98 -2.94
N VAL A 36 10.82 -0.68 -2.62
CA VAL A 36 12.05 0.07 -2.86
C VAL A 36 13.22 -0.54 -2.09
N GLU A 37 13.03 -0.88 -0.81
CA GLU A 37 14.06 -1.56 -0.03
C GLU A 37 14.46 -2.91 -0.64
N ARG A 38 13.50 -3.70 -1.15
CA ARG A 38 13.76 -4.99 -1.79
C ARG A 38 14.56 -4.85 -3.09
N GLN A 39 14.18 -3.90 -3.95
CA GLN A 39 14.79 -3.74 -5.29
C GLN A 39 16.20 -3.14 -5.24
N PHE A 40 16.52 -2.40 -4.17
CA PHE A 40 17.83 -1.78 -3.99
C PHE A 40 18.73 -2.53 -2.99
N GLN A 41 18.39 -3.77 -2.64
CA GLN A 41 19.27 -4.63 -1.83
C GLN A 41 20.63 -4.85 -2.52
N PRO A 42 21.72 -4.99 -1.74
CA PRO A 42 23.03 -5.35 -2.29
C PRO A 42 22.94 -6.64 -3.12
N GLY A 43 23.49 -6.62 -4.33
CA GLY A 43 23.49 -7.78 -5.23
C GLY A 43 22.36 -7.80 -6.27
N VAL A 44 21.34 -6.94 -6.14
CA VAL A 44 20.35 -6.71 -7.20
C VAL A 44 20.87 -5.57 -8.09
N LEU A 45 21.07 -5.85 -9.39
CA LEU A 45 21.45 -4.85 -10.38
C LEU A 45 20.23 -4.52 -11.25
N PRO A 46 19.39 -3.56 -10.85
CA PRO A 46 18.26 -3.18 -11.67
C PRO A 46 18.75 -2.41 -12.92
N ALA A 47 18.12 -2.67 -14.07
CA ALA A 47 18.39 -1.91 -15.29
C ALA A 47 18.04 -0.43 -15.07
N THR A 48 19.04 0.45 -15.17
CA THR A 48 18.91 1.89 -14.85
C THR A 48 17.81 2.56 -15.66
N THR A 49 17.71 2.24 -16.95
CA THR A 49 16.68 2.77 -17.86
C THR A 49 15.25 2.42 -17.42
N ILE A 50 15.06 1.22 -16.86
CA ILE A 50 13.75 0.78 -16.34
C ILE A 50 13.43 1.50 -15.04
N CYS A 51 14.42 1.68 -14.15
CA CYS A 51 14.26 2.45 -12.92
C CYS A 51 13.85 3.90 -13.21
N GLU A 52 14.54 4.58 -14.15
CA GLU A 52 14.21 5.96 -14.50
C GLU A 52 12.76 6.08 -15.04
N LYS A 53 12.35 5.17 -15.93
CA LYS A 53 10.97 5.13 -16.43
C LYS A 53 9.95 4.92 -15.31
N ARG A 54 10.21 3.99 -14.38
CA ARG A 54 9.33 3.72 -13.24
C ARG A 54 9.27 4.89 -12.27
N LEU A 55 10.40 5.57 -12.04
CA LEU A 55 10.48 6.75 -11.19
C LEU A 55 9.58 7.86 -11.74
N ASN A 56 9.71 8.18 -13.03
CA ASN A 56 8.89 9.18 -13.70
C ASN A 56 7.39 8.82 -13.63
N ALA A 57 7.03 7.55 -13.87
CA ALA A 57 5.65 7.10 -13.73
C ALA A 57 5.09 7.30 -12.31
N LEU A 58 5.87 7.02 -11.26
CA LEU A 58 5.45 7.26 -9.88
C LEU A 58 5.29 8.75 -9.56
N GLU A 59 6.16 9.62 -10.10
CA GLU A 59 6.02 11.07 -9.94
C GLU A 59 4.74 11.59 -10.61
N GLN A 60 4.43 11.12 -11.81
CA GLN A 60 3.20 11.49 -12.52
C GLN A 60 1.94 11.04 -11.77
N LEU A 61 1.97 9.82 -11.21
CA LEU A 61 0.88 9.30 -10.38
C LEU A 61 0.70 10.11 -9.11
N LEU A 62 1.79 10.41 -8.39
CA LEU A 62 1.75 11.23 -7.17
C LEU A 62 1.17 12.63 -7.43
N ASN A 63 1.53 13.23 -8.57
CA ASN A 63 1.06 14.55 -8.97
C ASN A 63 -0.36 14.55 -9.58
N ASN A 64 -0.99 13.37 -9.69
CA ASN A 64 -2.29 13.17 -10.33
C ASN A 64 -2.36 13.83 -11.72
N GLU A 65 -1.28 13.74 -12.51
CA GLU A 65 -1.20 14.43 -13.80
C GLU A 65 -2.30 14.03 -14.77
N VAL A 66 -2.64 12.73 -14.81
CA VAL A 66 -3.70 12.21 -15.68
C VAL A 66 -5.05 12.82 -15.32
N MET A 67 -5.37 12.92 -14.02
CA MET A 67 -6.61 13.53 -13.55
C MET A 67 -6.66 15.03 -13.88
N LYS A 68 -5.52 15.73 -13.82
CA LYS A 68 -5.43 17.16 -14.18
C LYS A 68 -5.61 17.39 -15.68
N LYS A 69 -5.03 16.53 -16.52
CA LYS A 69 -5.11 16.62 -17.99
C LYS A 69 -6.45 16.13 -18.54
N HIS A 70 -7.03 15.13 -17.89
CA HIS A 70 -8.28 14.48 -18.28
C HIS A 70 -9.20 14.38 -17.05
N PRO A 71 -9.81 15.50 -16.62
CA PRO A 71 -10.70 15.50 -15.48
C PRO A 71 -11.90 14.60 -15.76
N ASN A 72 -12.17 13.68 -14.83
CA ASN A 72 -13.34 12.81 -14.91
C ASN A 72 -14.49 13.46 -14.13
N THR A 73 -15.62 13.70 -14.78
CA THR A 73 -16.86 14.22 -14.17
C THR A 73 -17.74 13.12 -13.57
N TYR A 74 -17.39 11.85 -13.79
CA TYR A 74 -18.12 10.70 -13.29
C TYR A 74 -17.92 10.55 -11.77
N THR A 75 -19.00 10.76 -11.01
CA THR A 75 -19.00 10.77 -9.53
C THR A 75 -19.46 9.44 -8.92
N SER A 76 -19.90 8.50 -9.75
CA SER A 76 -20.26 7.14 -9.37
C SER A 76 -19.11 6.16 -9.67
N GLY A 77 -19.09 5.02 -8.99
CA GLY A 77 -18.20 3.91 -9.30
C GLY A 77 -18.83 2.91 -10.28
N VAL A 78 -18.16 1.76 -10.45
CA VAL A 78 -18.54 0.65 -11.37
C VAL A 78 -20.01 0.19 -11.24
N PHE A 79 -20.68 0.46 -10.11
CA PHE A 79 -22.08 0.11 -9.85
C PHE A 79 -22.97 1.30 -9.46
N GLY A 80 -22.62 2.53 -9.80
CA GLY A 80 -23.38 3.70 -9.34
C GLY A 80 -23.08 4.13 -7.89
N MET A 81 -22.27 3.36 -7.17
CA MET A 81 -21.88 3.63 -5.78
C MET A 81 -21.05 4.90 -5.66
N ARG A 82 -21.22 5.67 -4.57
CA ARG A 82 -20.37 6.83 -4.31
C ARG A 82 -18.98 6.37 -3.86
N LEU A 83 -17.98 7.23 -4.06
CA LEU A 83 -16.60 6.96 -3.64
C LEU A 83 -16.50 6.63 -2.13
N ALA A 84 -17.27 7.32 -1.29
CA ALA A 84 -17.31 7.07 0.15
C ALA A 84 -17.82 5.66 0.47
N ASP A 85 -18.85 5.20 -0.23
CA ASP A 85 -19.43 3.87 -0.03
C ASP A 85 -18.43 2.77 -0.47
N LEU A 86 -17.71 3.00 -1.57
CA LEU A 86 -16.63 2.11 -2.03
C LEU A 86 -15.47 2.05 -1.03
N GLN A 87 -15.06 3.21 -0.49
CA GLN A 87 -13.98 3.27 0.49
C GLN A 87 -14.37 2.59 1.81
N ALA A 88 -15.61 2.79 2.25
CA ALA A 88 -16.18 2.07 3.38
C ALA A 88 -16.18 0.57 3.10
N ALA A 89 -16.71 0.11 1.96
CA ALA A 89 -16.73 -1.32 1.62
C ALA A 89 -15.32 -1.95 1.58
N SER A 90 -14.30 -1.20 1.14
CA SER A 90 -12.91 -1.66 1.09
C SER A 90 -12.17 -1.58 2.45
N SER A 91 -12.75 -0.88 3.42
CA SER A 91 -12.16 -0.64 4.75
C SER A 91 -11.89 -1.94 5.51
N GLU A 92 -10.95 -1.86 6.45
CA GLU A 92 -10.60 -3.03 7.26
C GLU A 92 -11.74 -3.46 8.20
N GLU A 93 -12.58 -2.51 8.64
CA GLU A 93 -13.73 -2.78 9.49
C GLU A 93 -14.80 -3.60 8.76
N ASN A 94 -15.21 -3.14 7.58
CA ASN A 94 -16.20 -3.85 6.77
C ASN A 94 -15.67 -5.19 6.28
N ARG A 95 -14.36 -5.30 6.01
CA ARG A 95 -13.73 -6.58 5.67
C ARG A 95 -13.86 -7.60 6.82
N LYS A 96 -13.68 -7.16 8.08
CA LYS A 96 -13.88 -8.03 9.25
C LYS A 96 -15.34 -8.47 9.39
N GLN A 97 -16.30 -7.57 9.14
CA GLN A 97 -17.73 -7.90 9.17
C GLN A 97 -18.11 -8.93 8.10
N MET A 98 -17.48 -8.85 6.92
CA MET A 98 -17.67 -9.80 5.81
C MET A 98 -16.96 -11.15 6.04
N GLY A 99 -16.40 -11.40 7.23
CA GLY A 99 -15.72 -12.65 7.55
C GLY A 99 -14.36 -12.82 6.86
N LEU A 100 -13.90 -11.82 6.12
CA LEU A 100 -12.58 -11.77 5.48
C LEU A 100 -11.54 -11.39 6.54
N LYS A 101 -11.38 -12.22 7.58
CA LYS A 101 -10.36 -11.99 8.61
C LYS A 101 -8.96 -12.12 7.99
N PRO A 102 -7.98 -11.31 8.40
CA PRO A 102 -6.59 -11.58 8.08
C PRO A 102 -6.24 -12.98 8.62
N LYS A 103 -5.64 -13.84 7.78
CA LYS A 103 -5.24 -15.20 8.20
C LYS A 103 -4.33 -15.07 9.40
N GLU A 104 -4.76 -15.58 10.55
CA GLU A 104 -3.90 -15.64 11.72
C GLU A 104 -2.70 -16.54 11.38
N SER A 105 -1.48 -16.01 11.57
CA SER A 105 -0.26 -16.79 11.38
C SER A 105 -0.35 -18.06 12.22
N ILE A 106 0.01 -19.20 11.63
CA ILE A 106 -0.05 -20.53 12.26
C ILE A 106 0.69 -20.51 13.60
N PHE A 107 1.79 -19.75 13.69
CA PHE A 107 2.55 -19.52 14.91
C PHE A 107 1.77 -18.79 16.00
N LYS A 108 0.92 -17.82 15.64
CA LYS A 108 0.07 -17.10 16.60
C LYS A 108 -1.03 -18.02 17.15
N LYS A 109 -1.55 -18.92 16.32
CA LYS A 109 -2.52 -19.94 16.75
C LYS A 109 -1.88 -20.96 17.70
N MET A 110 -0.67 -21.42 17.39
CA MET A 110 0.12 -22.30 18.26
C MET A 110 0.49 -21.61 19.58
N TYR A 111 0.95 -20.36 19.54
CA TYR A 111 1.32 -19.62 20.74
C TYR A 111 0.13 -19.40 21.69
N ARG A 112 -1.06 -19.10 21.16
CA ARG A 112 -2.29 -18.97 21.96
C ARG A 112 -2.77 -20.31 22.53
N ALA A 113 -2.48 -21.42 21.85
CA ALA A 113 -2.78 -22.76 22.36
C ALA A 113 -1.84 -23.18 23.50
N VAL A 114 -0.59 -22.68 23.48
CA VAL A 114 0.44 -23.02 24.48
C VAL A 114 0.47 -22.04 25.66
N VAL A 115 0.09 -20.77 25.44
CA VAL A 115 0.06 -19.74 26.48
C VAL A 115 -1.39 -19.42 26.83
N PRO A 116 -1.92 -19.93 27.97
CA PRO A 116 -3.26 -19.56 28.41
C PRO A 116 -3.28 -18.07 28.79
N GLU A 117 -4.24 -17.33 28.23
CA GLU A 117 -4.47 -15.93 28.59
C GLU A 117 -4.70 -15.85 30.11
N LYS A 118 -3.79 -15.17 30.83
CA LYS A 118 -3.99 -14.89 32.26
C LYS A 118 -5.28 -14.09 32.39
N LYS A 119 -6.30 -14.71 32.99
CA LYS A 119 -7.50 -14.00 33.44
C LYS A 119 -7.04 -12.93 34.45
N THR A 120 -6.96 -11.68 34.02
CA THR A 120 -6.93 -10.54 34.93
C THR A 120 -8.33 -10.46 35.54
N ALA A 121 -8.40 -10.79 36.82
CA ALA A 121 -9.58 -10.60 37.67
C ALA A 121 -9.92 -9.12 37.81
#